data_AF-A0A924Y9Q5-F1
#
_entry.id   AF-A0A924Y9Q5-F1
#
_cell.length_a   1.000
_cell.length_b   1.000
_cell.length_c   1.000
_cell.angle_alpha   90.00
_cell.angle_beta   90.00
_cell.angle_gamma   90.00
#
_symmetry.space_group_name_H-M   'P 1'
#
loop_
_entity.id
_entity.type
_entity.pdbx_description
1 polymer ?
#
loop_
_entity_poly.entity_id
_entity_poly.type
_entity_poly.pdbx_seq_one_letter_code
_entity_poly.pdbx_strand_id
1 'polypeptide(L)'
;MLTRFFKAPNPFDPSPGTKMFSYLILGFWSFVVIFPFYWLLVTAFKLPVDVSSGPKYIPFVDYQPSLHAFQELLWESGNLVTRPYTNTVIVGLNSAICAVVLGAMAAYALIRFDYRPKPGLVVTFIGCVALSIGLIALGVAWQIAVLVAIAVFLLLAQTIGKRFKGTMGNNDIFFWLVSQRMLPPVAVIIPIYILFQRFGLLNTHAALI
;
A
#
# COMPACT_ATOMS: atom_id res chain seq x y z
N MET A 1 -30.38 -44.63 3.50
CA MET A 1 -29.99 -43.90 4.73
C MET A 1 -29.13 -42.66 4.45
N LEU A 2 -28.21 -42.71 3.47
CA LEU A 2 -27.30 -41.61 3.12
C LEU A 2 -27.96 -40.35 2.51
N THR A 3 -29.16 -40.46 1.94
CA THR A 3 -29.85 -39.35 1.25
C THR A 3 -30.40 -38.27 2.20
N ARG A 4 -30.49 -38.52 3.51
CA ARG A 4 -30.90 -37.52 4.50
C ARG A 4 -29.82 -36.45 4.75
N PHE A 5 -28.54 -36.79 4.58
CA PHE A 5 -27.43 -35.86 4.82
C PHE A 5 -27.32 -34.74 3.77
N PHE A 6 -27.84 -34.98 2.57
CA PHE A 6 -27.80 -34.04 1.44
C PHE A 6 -29.12 -33.29 1.21
N LYS A 7 -30.15 -33.53 2.02
CA LYS A 7 -31.39 -32.74 1.98
C LYS A 7 -31.24 -31.50 2.86
N ALA A 8 -31.39 -30.34 2.25
CA ALA A 8 -31.45 -29.07 2.97
C ALA A 8 -32.71 -29.04 3.86
N PRO A 9 -32.59 -28.75 5.17
CA PRO A 9 -33.75 -28.62 6.05
C PRO A 9 -34.61 -27.40 5.72
N ASN A 10 -34.02 -26.33 5.18
CA ASN A 10 -34.69 -25.14 4.68
C ASN A 10 -34.09 -24.72 3.31
N PRO A 11 -34.83 -24.00 2.44
CA PRO A 11 -34.31 -23.52 1.15
C PRO A 11 -33.08 -22.60 1.25
N PHE A 12 -32.91 -21.94 2.40
CA PHE A 12 -31.83 -20.99 2.66
C PHE A 12 -30.67 -21.59 3.47
N ASP A 13 -30.79 -22.83 3.97
CA ASP A 13 -29.77 -23.50 4.75
C ASP A 13 -29.06 -24.59 3.94
N PRO A 14 -27.71 -24.61 3.91
CA PRO A 14 -27.00 -25.71 3.28
C PRO A 14 -27.30 -27.03 4.01
N SER A 15 -27.34 -28.12 3.26
CA SER A 15 -27.52 -29.47 3.83
C SER A 15 -26.43 -29.77 4.87
N PRO A 16 -26.71 -30.60 5.90
CA PRO A 16 -25.70 -30.95 6.91
C PRO A 16 -24.41 -31.50 6.31
N GLY A 17 -24.50 -32.30 5.23
CA GLY A 17 -23.34 -32.81 4.50
C GLY A 17 -22.55 -31.70 3.79
N THR A 18 -23.24 -30.73 3.18
CA THR A 18 -22.60 -29.56 2.58
C THR A 18 -21.90 -28.70 3.64
N LYS A 19 -22.52 -28.45 4.79
CA LYS A 19 -21.90 -27.71 5.91
C LYS A 19 -20.62 -28.39 6.39
N MET A 20 -20.65 -29.71 6.61
CA MET A 20 -19.47 -30.48 7.01
C MET A 20 -18.35 -30.37 5.98
N PHE A 21 -18.67 -30.57 4.69
CA PHE A 21 -17.68 -30.46 3.62
C PHE A 21 -17.08 -29.04 3.52
N SER A 22 -17.91 -28.01 3.61
CA SER A 22 -17.44 -26.62 3.64
C SER A 22 -16.53 -26.34 4.83
N TYR A 23 -16.86 -26.82 6.04
CA TYR A 23 -16.00 -26.65 7.21
C TYR A 23 -14.69 -27.44 7.13
N LEU A 24 -14.70 -28.62 6.51
CA LEU A 24 -13.45 -29.37 6.27
C LEU A 24 -12.53 -28.62 5.31
N ILE A 25 -13.08 -28.08 4.22
CA ILE A 25 -12.30 -27.26 3.27
C ILE A 25 -11.78 -25.99 3.95
N LEU A 26 -12.65 -25.25 4.66
CA LEU A 26 -12.26 -24.02 5.35
C LEU A 26 -11.25 -24.29 6.46
N GLY A 27 -11.39 -25.39 7.20
CA GLY A 27 -10.46 -25.82 8.23
C GLY A 27 -9.09 -26.18 7.66
N PHE A 28 -9.06 -26.95 6.57
CA PHE A 28 -7.82 -27.25 5.85
C PHE A 28 -7.16 -25.97 5.31
N TRP A 29 -7.94 -25.08 4.67
CA TRP A 29 -7.41 -23.83 4.15
C TRP A 29 -6.88 -22.91 5.27
N SER A 30 -7.60 -22.82 6.39
CA SER A 30 -7.14 -22.06 7.55
C SER A 30 -5.83 -22.61 8.12
N PHE A 31 -5.65 -23.94 8.15
CA PHE A 31 -4.40 -24.55 8.56
C PHE A 31 -3.24 -24.14 7.64
N VAL A 32 -3.44 -24.19 6.32
CA VAL A 32 -2.43 -23.77 5.34
C VAL A 32 -2.02 -22.31 5.53
N VAL A 33 -2.99 -21.43 5.83
CA VAL A 33 -2.73 -20.00 6.06
C VAL A 33 -2.05 -19.75 7.41
N ILE A 34 -2.40 -20.48 8.47
CA ILE A 34 -1.84 -20.31 9.82
C ILE A 34 -0.42 -20.90 9.90
N PHE A 35 -0.13 -21.96 9.15
CA PHE A 35 1.16 -22.64 9.17
C PHE A 35 2.39 -21.71 9.07
N PRO A 36 2.50 -20.76 8.11
CA PRO A 36 3.64 -19.85 8.05
C PRO A 36 3.76 -18.93 9.28
N PHE A 37 2.64 -18.51 9.88
CA PHE A 37 2.66 -17.71 11.11
C PHE A 37 3.10 -18.54 12.31
N TYR A 38 2.62 -19.78 12.42
CA TYR A 38 3.10 -20.74 13.40
C TYR A 38 4.61 -20.95 13.24
N TRP A 39 5.08 -21.18 12.02
CA TRP A 39 6.49 -21.41 11.73
C TRP A 39 7.36 -20.20 12.07
N LEU A 40 6.90 -18.98 11.76
CA LEU A 40 7.56 -17.74 12.17
C LEU A 40 7.65 -17.64 13.69
N LEU A 41 6.55 -17.90 14.40
CA LEU A 41 6.49 -17.80 15.85
C LEU A 41 7.43 -18.80 16.52
N VAL A 42 7.43 -20.07 16.13
CA VAL A 42 8.34 -21.07 16.71
C VAL A 42 9.80 -20.78 16.37
N THR A 43 10.06 -20.20 15.19
CA THR A 43 11.43 -19.85 14.78
C THR A 43 12.01 -18.71 15.59
N ALA A 44 11.18 -17.78 16.09
CA ALA A 44 11.61 -16.71 16.99
C ALA A 44 12.22 -17.22 18.31
N PHE A 45 11.93 -18.46 18.71
CA PHE A 45 12.47 -19.08 19.93
C PHE A 45 13.60 -20.10 19.66
N LYS A 46 14.01 -20.29 18.41
CA LYS A 46 15.10 -21.22 18.06
C LYS A 46 16.46 -20.56 18.19
N LEU A 47 17.48 -21.35 18.51
CA LEU A 47 18.87 -20.93 18.39
C LEU A 47 19.30 -20.92 16.90
N PRO A 48 20.30 -20.11 16.50
CA PRO A 48 20.78 -20.07 15.12
C PRO A 48 21.14 -21.46 14.57
N VAL A 49 21.72 -22.34 15.41
CA VAL A 49 22.03 -23.73 15.07
C VAL A 49 20.78 -24.58 14.79
N ASP A 50 19.68 -24.36 15.50
CA ASP A 50 18.41 -25.08 15.31
C ASP A 50 17.65 -24.63 14.07
N VAL A 51 17.95 -23.43 13.55
CA VAL A 51 17.41 -22.94 12.29
C VAL A 51 18.16 -23.53 11.10
N SER A 52 19.49 -23.65 11.19
CA SER A 52 20.33 -24.16 10.08
C SER A 52 20.47 -25.68 10.03
N SER A 53 20.12 -26.41 11.10
CA SER A 53 20.32 -27.86 11.20
C SER A 53 19.21 -28.73 10.59
N GLY A 54 18.17 -28.13 9.99
CA GLY A 54 17.10 -28.84 9.29
C GLY A 54 15.69 -28.53 9.81
N PRO A 55 14.68 -29.29 9.36
CA PRO A 55 13.27 -28.98 9.62
C PRO A 55 12.83 -29.37 11.04
N LYS A 56 13.02 -28.45 11.99
CA LYS A 56 12.49 -28.55 13.37
C LYS A 56 11.23 -27.70 13.51
N TYR A 57 10.10 -28.27 13.90
CA TYR A 57 8.82 -27.54 13.94
C TYR A 57 8.15 -27.53 15.31
N ILE A 58 8.43 -28.52 16.16
CA ILE A 58 7.70 -28.74 17.41
C ILE A 58 8.58 -28.30 18.59
N PRO A 59 8.17 -27.26 19.35
CA PRO A 59 8.86 -26.84 20.57
C PRO A 59 8.92 -27.99 21.60
N PHE A 60 9.98 -28.05 22.41
CA PHE A 60 10.22 -29.05 23.47
C PHE A 60 10.47 -30.50 23.00
N VAL A 61 10.13 -30.83 21.76
CA VAL A 61 10.41 -32.13 21.14
C VAL A 61 11.65 -32.04 20.24
N ASP A 62 11.65 -31.09 19.29
CA ASP A 62 12.72 -30.97 18.29
C ASP A 62 13.88 -30.05 18.74
N TYR A 63 13.58 -29.08 19.61
CA TYR A 63 14.53 -28.11 20.14
C TYR A 63 14.07 -27.56 21.50
N GLN A 64 15.00 -26.98 22.26
CA GLN A 64 14.71 -26.29 23.52
C GLN A 64 14.46 -24.80 23.23
N PRO A 65 13.26 -24.25 23.52
CA PRO A 65 12.97 -22.84 23.28
C PRO A 65 13.90 -21.92 24.08
N SER A 66 14.43 -20.90 23.42
CA SER A 66 15.34 -19.91 24.02
C SER A 66 14.87 -18.48 23.74
N LEU A 67 15.23 -17.55 24.62
CA LEU A 67 14.96 -16.12 24.44
C LEU A 67 16.17 -15.36 23.89
N HIS A 68 17.17 -16.07 23.37
CA HIS A 68 18.43 -15.49 22.91
C HIS A 68 18.22 -14.43 21.82
N ALA A 69 17.40 -14.72 20.80
CA ALA A 69 17.08 -13.78 19.74
C ALA A 69 16.42 -12.49 20.27
N PHE A 70 15.59 -12.57 21.31
CA PHE A 70 14.96 -11.40 21.93
C PHE A 70 15.96 -10.59 22.75
N GLN A 71 16.86 -11.25 23.48
CA GLN A 71 17.92 -10.59 24.25
C GLN A 71 18.91 -9.87 23.32
N GLU A 72 19.34 -10.53 22.24
CA GLU A 72 20.20 -9.95 21.22
C GLU A 72 19.52 -8.75 20.55
N LEU A 73 18.24 -8.86 20.18
CA LEU A 73 17.47 -7.81 19.51
C LEU A 73 17.23 -6.58 20.41
N LEU A 74 16.85 -6.79 21.68
CA LEU A 74 16.45 -5.72 22.59
C LEU A 74 17.62 -5.10 23.36
N TRP A 75 18.63 -5.90 23.71
CA TRP A 75 19.71 -5.48 24.62
C TRP A 75 21.05 -5.30 23.92
N GLU A 76 21.45 -6.22 23.03
CA GLU A 76 22.77 -6.19 22.39
C GLU A 76 22.79 -5.32 21.14
N SER A 77 21.79 -5.46 20.28
CA SER A 77 21.63 -4.73 19.01
C SER A 77 20.75 -3.48 19.14
N GLY A 78 20.42 -3.06 20.37
CA GLY A 78 19.28 -2.20 20.70
C GLY A 78 19.05 -1.02 19.76
N ASN A 79 20.06 -0.18 19.49
CA ASN A 79 19.86 1.04 18.69
C ASN A 79 19.69 0.79 17.18
N LEU A 80 20.14 -0.36 16.66
CA LEU A 80 20.00 -0.72 15.25
C LEU A 80 18.57 -1.20 14.92
N VAL A 81 17.89 -1.80 15.89
CA VAL A 81 16.51 -2.28 15.73
C VAL A 81 15.50 -1.28 16.28
N THR A 82 15.67 -0.78 17.49
CA THR A 82 14.64 0.06 18.13
C THR A 82 14.35 1.34 17.34
N ARG A 83 15.38 2.02 16.81
CA ARG A 83 15.22 3.27 16.05
C ARG A 83 14.34 3.13 14.79
N PRO A 84 14.64 2.25 13.81
CA PRO A 84 13.79 2.09 12.63
C PRO A 84 12.36 1.69 12.98
N TYR A 85 12.17 0.84 14.00
CA TYR A 85 10.84 0.43 14.45
C TYR A 85 10.07 1.60 15.06
N THR A 86 10.68 2.37 15.96
CA THR A 86 10.04 3.58 16.52
C THR A 86 9.77 4.62 15.44
N ASN A 87 10.67 4.81 14.47
CA ASN A 87 10.46 5.71 13.34
C ASN A 87 9.25 5.28 12.52
N THR A 88 9.09 3.97 12.26
CA THR A 88 7.97 3.43 11.50
C THR A 88 6.65 3.61 12.25
N VAL A 89 6.63 3.37 13.57
CA VAL A 89 5.45 3.61 14.40
C VAL A 89 5.07 5.09 14.38
N ILE A 90 6.04 5.98 14.60
CA ILE A 90 5.81 7.43 14.59
C ILE A 90 5.33 7.89 13.22
N VAL A 91 6.05 7.57 12.14
CA VAL A 91 5.71 8.01 10.78
C VAL A 91 4.40 7.38 10.33
N GLY A 92 4.18 6.09 10.58
CA GLY A 92 2.97 5.37 10.21
C GLY A 92 1.72 5.93 10.90
N LEU A 93 1.77 6.16 12.21
CA LEU A 93 0.65 6.74 12.95
C LEU A 93 0.38 8.19 12.54
N ASN A 94 1.42 9.04 12.48
CA ASN A 94 1.24 10.44 12.09
C ASN A 94 0.72 10.57 10.65
N SER A 95 1.28 9.79 9.72
CA SER A 95 0.81 9.80 8.33
C SER A 95 -0.62 9.28 8.20
N ALA A 96 -1.01 8.23 8.92
CA ALA A 96 -2.37 7.73 8.92
C ALA A 96 -3.36 8.77 9.46
N ILE A 97 -3.03 9.43 10.58
CA ILE A 97 -3.87 10.50 11.15
C ILE A 97 -4.01 11.65 10.16
N CYS A 98 -2.90 12.16 9.61
CA CYS A 98 -2.91 13.22 8.61
C CYS A 98 -3.72 12.83 7.37
N ALA A 99 -3.55 11.61 6.86
CA ALA A 99 -4.26 11.12 5.69
C ALA A 99 -5.77 11.01 5.92
N VAL A 100 -6.19 10.53 7.09
CA VAL A 100 -7.62 10.43 7.45
C VAL A 100 -8.22 11.82 7.63
N VAL A 101 -7.56 12.74 8.34
CA VAL A 101 -8.07 14.09 8.57
C VAL A 101 -8.19 14.87 7.25
N LEU A 102 -7.11 14.93 6.47
CA LEU A 102 -7.12 15.65 5.19
C LEU A 102 -8.07 14.98 4.18
N GLY A 103 -8.09 13.65 4.15
CA GLY A 103 -8.99 12.88 3.30
C GLY A 103 -10.47 13.08 3.65
N ALA A 104 -10.81 13.13 4.95
CA ALA A 104 -12.16 13.40 5.42
C ALA A 104 -12.61 14.82 5.08
N MET A 105 -11.74 15.83 5.25
CA MET A 105 -12.05 17.21 4.86
C MET A 105 -12.27 17.34 3.35
N ALA A 106 -11.42 16.70 2.53
CA ALA A 106 -11.57 16.70 1.08
C ALA A 106 -12.85 15.98 0.63
N ALA A 107 -13.18 14.84 1.25
CA ALA A 107 -14.40 14.09 0.96
C ALA A 107 -15.66 14.88 1.36
N TYR A 108 -15.65 15.51 2.54
CA TYR A 108 -16.75 16.38 2.98
C TYR A 108 -16.99 17.51 1.98
N ALA A 109 -15.91 18.17 1.55
CA ALA A 109 -16.00 19.24 0.59
C ALA A 109 -16.62 18.75 -0.72
N LEU A 110 -16.11 17.64 -1.28
CA LEU A 110 -16.58 17.05 -2.54
C LEU A 110 -18.05 16.61 -2.52
N ILE A 111 -18.58 16.19 -1.37
CA ILE A 111 -19.99 15.77 -1.25
C ILE A 111 -20.90 16.99 -1.03
N ARG A 112 -20.42 18.01 -0.31
CA ARG A 112 -21.26 19.13 0.12
C ARG A 112 -21.28 20.31 -0.84
N PHE A 113 -20.23 20.51 -1.62
CA PHE A 113 -20.10 21.64 -2.54
C PHE A 113 -20.09 21.19 -3.99
N ASP A 114 -20.75 21.95 -4.87
CA ASP A 114 -20.70 21.72 -6.32
C ASP A 114 -19.37 22.23 -6.90
N TYR A 115 -18.49 21.30 -7.25
CA TYR A 115 -17.23 21.59 -7.91
C TYR A 115 -17.40 21.58 -9.42
N ARG A 116 -16.84 22.60 -10.07
CA ARG A 116 -16.74 22.69 -11.53
C ARG A 116 -15.34 23.10 -11.99
N PRO A 117 -14.26 22.42 -11.53
CA PRO A 117 -12.91 22.73 -11.97
C PRO A 117 -12.78 22.49 -13.47
N LYS A 118 -12.07 23.40 -14.13
CA LYS A 118 -11.74 23.26 -15.54
C LYS A 118 -10.54 22.33 -15.67
N PRO A 119 -10.59 21.28 -16.51
CA PRO A 119 -9.49 20.31 -16.64
C PRO A 119 -8.17 20.98 -17.04
N GLY A 120 -8.23 22.02 -17.88
CA GLY A 120 -7.04 22.79 -18.26
C GLY A 120 -6.31 23.45 -17.07
N LEU A 121 -7.03 23.81 -16.01
CA LEU A 121 -6.41 24.35 -14.79
C LEU A 121 -5.66 23.26 -14.01
N VAL A 122 -6.26 22.06 -13.93
CA VAL A 122 -5.65 20.90 -13.27
C VAL A 122 -4.38 20.46 -14.00
N VAL A 123 -4.42 20.38 -15.33
CA VAL A 123 -3.25 20.05 -16.16
C VAL A 123 -2.14 21.10 -16.00
N THR A 124 -2.50 22.38 -15.95
CA THR A 124 -1.56 23.48 -15.74
C THR A 124 -0.89 23.38 -14.37
N PHE A 125 -1.65 23.06 -13.31
CA PHE A 125 -1.11 22.83 -11.97
C PHE A 125 -0.11 21.68 -11.96
N ILE A 126 -0.48 20.53 -12.53
CA ILE A 126 0.41 19.36 -12.63
C ILE A 126 1.67 19.70 -13.42
N GLY A 127 1.55 20.43 -14.53
CA GLY A 127 2.69 20.89 -15.33
C GLY A 127 3.64 21.81 -14.55
N CYS A 128 3.11 22.69 -13.70
CA CYS A 128 3.94 23.56 -12.85
C CYS A 128 4.65 22.77 -11.74
N VAL A 129 4.01 21.74 -11.18
CA VAL A 129 4.65 20.81 -10.23
C VAL A 129 5.76 20.01 -10.92
N ALA A 130 5.53 19.50 -12.13
CA ALA A 130 6.58 18.83 -12.89
C ALA A 130 7.75 19.76 -13.23
N LEU A 131 7.45 21.03 -13.56
CA LEU A 131 8.47 22.06 -13.80
C LEU A 131 9.28 22.37 -12.54
N SER A 132 8.65 22.46 -11.35
CA SER A 132 9.40 22.68 -10.11
C SER A 132 10.35 21.52 -9.80
N ILE A 133 9.90 20.27 -10.01
CA ILE A 133 10.75 19.08 -9.86
C ILE A 133 11.93 19.12 -10.85
N GLY A 134 11.67 19.48 -12.11
CA GLY A 134 12.71 19.63 -13.13
C GLY A 134 13.75 20.71 -12.77
N LEU A 135 13.32 21.86 -12.27
CA LEU A 135 14.21 22.92 -11.82
C LEU A 135 15.08 22.48 -10.63
N ILE A 136 14.50 21.77 -9.66
CA ILE A 136 15.23 21.22 -8.51
C ILE A 136 16.29 20.21 -8.99
N ALA A 137 15.93 19.34 -9.93
CA ALA A 137 16.86 18.37 -10.51
C ALA A 137 18.04 19.05 -11.26
N LEU A 138 17.83 20.25 -11.79
CA LEU A 138 18.86 21.09 -12.42
C LEU A 138 19.72 21.88 -11.41
N GLY A 139 19.53 21.66 -10.10
CA GLY A 139 20.31 22.32 -9.04
C GLY A 139 19.77 23.69 -8.62
N VAL A 140 18.58 24.09 -9.08
CA VAL A 140 17.93 25.32 -8.61
C VAL A 140 17.46 25.12 -7.16
N ALA A 141 17.71 26.10 -6.31
CA ALA A 141 17.21 26.09 -4.94
C ALA A 141 15.69 25.89 -4.92
N TRP A 142 15.21 24.94 -4.11
CA TRP A 142 13.80 24.51 -4.13
C TRP A 142 12.83 25.65 -3.85
N GLN A 143 13.23 26.64 -3.06
CA GLN A 143 12.43 27.84 -2.78
C GLN A 143 12.17 28.63 -4.07
N ILE A 144 13.21 28.84 -4.88
CA ILE A 144 13.12 29.58 -6.14
C ILE A 144 12.30 28.77 -7.14
N ALA A 145 12.55 27.46 -7.23
CA ALA A 145 11.80 26.57 -8.13
C ALA A 145 10.28 26.58 -7.82
N VAL A 146 9.91 26.52 -6.54
CA VAL A 146 8.50 26.57 -6.11
C VAL A 146 7.90 27.96 -6.36
N LEU A 147 8.62 29.04 -6.04
CA LEU A 147 8.13 30.40 -6.31
C LEU A 147 7.88 30.65 -7.80
N VAL A 148 8.81 30.21 -8.66
CA VAL A 148 8.67 30.29 -10.11
C VAL A 148 7.47 29.47 -10.58
N ALA A 149 7.32 28.23 -10.09
CA ALA A 149 6.18 27.38 -10.46
C ALA A 149 4.84 28.00 -10.04
N ILE A 150 4.75 28.63 -8.86
CA ILE A 150 3.55 29.34 -8.41
C ILE A 150 3.26 30.55 -9.30
N ALA A 151 4.28 31.36 -9.61
CA ALA A 151 4.14 32.52 -10.47
C ALA A 151 3.66 32.13 -11.89
N VAL A 152 4.28 31.10 -12.47
CA VAL A 152 3.90 30.53 -13.77
C VAL A 152 2.49 29.96 -13.71
N PHE A 153 2.13 29.24 -12.65
CA PHE A 153 0.78 28.71 -12.47
C PHE A 153 -0.26 29.83 -12.46
N LEU A 154 -0.04 30.91 -11.71
CA LEU A 154 -0.99 32.03 -11.64
C LEU A 154 -1.16 32.72 -13.00
N LEU A 155 -0.07 32.95 -13.74
CA LEU A 155 -0.11 33.56 -15.08
C LEU A 155 -0.85 32.66 -16.09
N LEU A 156 -0.54 31.36 -16.09
CA LEU A 156 -1.17 30.40 -16.98
C LEU A 156 -2.62 30.14 -16.59
N ALA A 157 -2.95 30.13 -15.30
CA ALA A 157 -4.32 29.98 -14.81
C ALA A 157 -5.23 31.10 -15.31
N GLN A 158 -4.75 32.35 -15.32
CA GLN A 158 -5.51 33.50 -15.84
C GLN A 158 -5.77 33.42 -17.35
N THR A 159 -4.86 32.77 -18.09
CA THR A 159 -4.90 32.70 -19.56
C THR A 159 -5.63 31.45 -20.06
N ILE A 160 -5.24 30.27 -19.56
CA ILE A 160 -5.76 28.95 -19.98
C ILE A 160 -7.12 28.68 -19.36
N GLY A 161 -7.38 29.17 -18.13
CA GLY A 161 -8.65 28.99 -17.43
C GLY A 161 -9.85 29.59 -18.18
N LYS A 162 -9.64 30.57 -19.06
CA LYS A 162 -10.69 31.15 -19.90
C LYS A 162 -10.90 30.39 -21.22
N ARG A 163 -9.91 29.63 -21.68
CA ARG A 163 -9.91 28.98 -23.00
C ARG A 163 -10.61 27.62 -23.02
N PHE A 164 -10.59 26.88 -21.91
CA PHE A 164 -11.27 25.58 -21.79
C PHE A 164 -12.75 25.76 -21.38
N LYS A 165 -13.66 25.21 -22.19
CA LYS A 165 -15.12 25.26 -21.95
C LYS A 165 -15.67 24.07 -21.14
N GLY A 166 -14.91 22.99 -20.99
CA GLY A 166 -15.32 21.83 -20.19
C GLY A 166 -15.11 22.05 -18.68
N THR A 167 -15.99 21.48 -17.86
CA THR A 167 -15.86 21.40 -16.40
C THR A 167 -16.00 19.96 -15.97
N MET A 168 -15.22 19.51 -14.99
CA MET A 168 -15.46 18.23 -14.32
C MET A 168 -16.47 18.44 -13.19
N GLY A 169 -17.50 17.60 -13.13
CA GLY A 169 -18.41 17.57 -11.99
C GLY A 169 -17.89 16.69 -10.85
N ASN A 170 -18.57 16.72 -9.70
CA ASN A 170 -18.18 15.93 -8.53
C ASN A 170 -18.14 14.42 -8.83
N ASN A 171 -19.08 13.92 -9.65
CA ASN A 171 -19.13 12.52 -10.06
C ASN A 171 -17.90 12.12 -10.90
N ASP A 172 -17.42 13.01 -11.78
CA ASP A 172 -16.22 12.76 -12.59
C ASP A 172 -14.98 12.70 -11.71
N ILE A 173 -14.87 13.63 -10.74
CA ILE A 173 -13.77 13.67 -9.78
C ILE A 173 -13.78 12.42 -8.89
N PHE A 174 -14.95 12.03 -8.39
CA PHE A 174 -15.12 10.82 -7.58
C PHE A 174 -14.79 9.55 -8.37
N PHE A 175 -15.31 9.43 -9.60
CA PHE A 175 -15.03 8.31 -10.49
C PHE A 175 -13.53 8.20 -10.77
N TRP A 176 -12.88 9.32 -11.08
CA TRP A 176 -11.44 9.37 -11.29
C TRP A 176 -10.67 8.91 -10.04
N LEU A 177 -11.01 9.40 -8.84
CA LEU A 177 -10.34 9.01 -7.60
C LEU A 177 -10.49 7.51 -7.29
N VAL A 178 -11.70 6.96 -7.44
CA VAL A 178 -11.95 5.53 -7.23
C VAL A 178 -11.19 4.68 -8.25
N SER A 179 -11.12 5.11 -9.51
CA SER A 179 -10.40 4.38 -10.56
C SER A 179 -8.91 4.19 -10.23
N GLN A 180 -8.25 5.21 -9.68
CA GLN A 180 -6.84 5.14 -9.30
C GLN A 180 -6.58 4.19 -8.12
N ARG A 181 -7.61 3.92 -7.30
CA ARG A 181 -7.52 2.97 -6.17
C ARG A 181 -7.85 1.53 -6.56
N MET A 182 -8.61 1.34 -7.63
CA MET A 182 -8.95 0.02 -8.15
C MET A 182 -7.85 -0.56 -9.06
N LEU A 183 -7.01 0.29 -9.63
CA LEU A 183 -5.89 -0.15 -10.44
C LEU A 183 -4.88 -0.91 -9.55
N PRO A 184 -4.62 -2.20 -9.82
CA PRO A 184 -3.64 -2.95 -9.06
C PRO A 184 -2.25 -2.38 -9.36
N PRO A 185 -1.49 -1.88 -8.36
CA PRO A 185 -0.18 -1.27 -8.59
C PRO A 185 0.78 -2.18 -9.36
N VAL A 186 0.72 -3.49 -9.09
CA VAL A 186 1.50 -4.52 -9.80
C VAL A 186 1.26 -4.52 -11.31
N ALA A 187 0.03 -4.26 -11.78
CA ALA A 187 -0.26 -4.26 -13.20
C ALA A 187 0.41 -3.09 -13.94
N VAL A 188 0.75 -2.02 -13.23
CA VAL A 188 1.49 -0.87 -13.78
C VAL A 188 2.99 -1.05 -13.64
N ILE A 189 3.47 -1.68 -12.57
CA ILE A 189 4.91 -1.90 -12.33
C ILE A 189 5.55 -2.78 -13.41
N ILE A 190 4.88 -3.86 -13.84
CA ILE A 190 5.48 -4.82 -14.80
C ILE A 190 5.78 -4.15 -16.16
N PRO A 191 4.85 -3.44 -16.83
CA PRO A 191 5.15 -2.74 -18.07
C PRO A 191 6.25 -1.68 -17.93
N ILE A 192 6.27 -0.93 -16.83
CA ILE A 192 7.30 0.09 -16.57
C ILE A 192 8.68 -0.58 -16.46
N TYR A 193 8.78 -1.70 -15.74
CA TYR A 193 10.01 -2.48 -15.65
C TYR A 193 10.51 -2.92 -17.03
N ILE A 194 9.62 -3.43 -17.89
CA ILE A 194 9.98 -3.86 -19.25
C ILE A 194 10.45 -2.67 -20.10
N LEU A 195 9.81 -1.50 -19.98
CA LEU A 195 10.25 -0.27 -20.66
C LEU A 195 11.65 0.14 -20.21
N PHE A 196 11.91 0.13 -18.90
CA PHE A 196 13.22 0.49 -18.35
C PHE A 196 14.31 -0.51 -18.76
N GLN A 197 13.96 -1.79 -18.83
CA GLN A 197 14.84 -2.84 -19.37
C GLN A 197 15.17 -2.58 -20.85
N ARG A 198 14.16 -2.28 -21.68
CA ARG A 198 14.36 -2.00 -23.11
C ARG A 198 15.20 -0.75 -23.37
N PHE A 199 15.08 0.27 -22.52
CA PHE A 199 15.87 1.50 -22.62
C PHE A 199 17.23 1.42 -21.89
N GLY A 200 17.59 0.29 -21.29
CA GLY A 200 18.85 0.13 -20.56
C GLY A 200 18.94 0.98 -19.28
N LEU A 201 17.80 1.47 -18.77
CA LEU A 201 17.74 2.40 -17.65
C LEU A 201 17.80 1.70 -16.27
N LEU A 202 17.67 0.37 -16.22
CA LEU A 202 17.60 -0.40 -14.96
C LEU A 202 18.77 -0.14 -14.00
N ASN A 203 19.97 0.11 -14.54
CA ASN A 203 21.18 0.34 -13.74
C ASN A 203 21.51 1.84 -13.58
N THR A 204 20.58 2.73 -13.91
CA THR A 204 20.80 4.18 -13.81
C THR A 204 20.19 4.73 -12.54
N HIS A 205 20.77 5.81 -12.02
CA HIS A 205 20.24 6.53 -10.86
C HIS A 205 18.78 6.97 -11.08
N ALA A 206 18.39 7.25 -12.33
CA ALA A 206 17.02 7.60 -12.69
C ALA A 206 15.99 6.48 -12.49
N ALA A 207 16.40 5.21 -12.41
CA ALA A 207 15.51 4.09 -12.10
C ALA A 207 15.42 3.78 -10.61
N LEU A 208 16.30 4.35 -9.78
CA LEU A 208 16.41 4.05 -8.36
C LEU A 208 15.65 5.06 -7.47
N ILE A 209 15.22 6.19 -8.05
CA ILE A 209 14.47 7.29 -7.43
C ILE A 209 13.09 7.35 -8.05
#